data_AF-A0A1F4ZU55-F1
#
_entry.id   AF-A0A1F4ZU55-F1
#
_cell.length_a   1.000
_cell.length_b   1.000
_cell.length_c   1.000
_cell.angle_alpha   90.00
_cell.angle_beta   90.00
_cell.angle_gamma   90.00
#
_symmetry.space_group_name_H-M   'P 1'
#
loop_
_entity.id
_entity.type
_entity.pdbx_description
1 polymer ?
#
loop_
_entity_poly.entity_id
_entity_poly.type
_entity_poly.pdbx_seq_one_letter_code
_entity_poly.pdbx_strand_id
1 'polypeptide(L)'
;MDLPSRISIGTKILLSFSLILAFFLCLLSIGFWYTRKVSTLTTQNVPLSTAMSQVQDLSSLLRQLEHRVDLMDYTGYEQDKADIIKDAKSLETLVSSINFSPKQFGPTISKEPLVKTISVLNANVKSLIDLKNSSQTSDVDKYNTTILSVYESIKATRDLTATLATNLLQSISRNVHESQKLLDQLILQYVAFFAITLTTTVLLTLYLSRSIVEPTHQLISAAKDFGAGNLDHAIHVNSRDEIGQLAKAFSQMAGKLKVSQDELASYNKKLESEVAKRSDELRLKVDELEHINQLMVGREMAMVKLKERIQELENSLGRQL
;
A
#
# COMPACT_ATOMS: atom_id res chain seq x y z
N MET A 1 28.87 6.48 -0.73
CA MET A 1 27.91 7.26 -1.53
C MET A 1 27.23 8.24 -0.59
N ASP A 2 27.80 9.44 -0.46
CA ASP A 2 27.20 10.53 0.32
C ASP A 2 26.05 11.13 -0.49
N LEU A 3 24.81 10.74 -0.15
CA LEU A 3 23.62 11.41 -0.68
C LEU A 3 23.50 12.83 -0.08
N PRO A 4 22.96 13.80 -0.82
CA PRO A 4 23.01 15.21 -0.48
C PRO A 4 22.15 15.52 0.76
N SER A 5 22.79 15.70 1.92
CA SER A 5 22.14 15.88 3.22
C SER A 5 21.63 17.32 3.46
N ARG A 6 20.88 17.91 2.51
CA ARG A 6 20.19 19.22 2.66
C ARG A 6 18.67 19.11 2.43
N ILE A 7 18.11 17.93 2.60
CA ILE A 7 16.67 17.70 2.35
C ILE A 7 15.88 18.21 3.56
N SER A 8 14.90 19.08 3.31
CA SER A 8 13.99 19.59 4.34
C SER A 8 13.20 18.45 4.99
N ILE A 9 12.76 18.64 6.23
CA ILE A 9 11.88 17.72 6.94
C ILE A 9 10.61 17.47 6.13
N GLY A 10 10.01 18.54 5.59
CA GLY A 10 8.81 18.45 4.76
C GLY A 10 9.03 17.56 3.53
N THR A 11 10.17 17.70 2.85
CA THR A 11 10.50 16.85 1.70
C THR A 11 10.76 15.40 2.12
N LYS A 12 11.39 15.13 3.28
CA LYS A 12 11.57 13.75 3.79
C LYS A 12 10.22 13.07 4.04
N ILE A 13 9.30 13.77 4.68
CA ILE A 13 7.94 13.27 4.95
C ILE A 13 7.19 13.05 3.64
N LEU A 14 7.21 14.02 2.73
CA LEU A 14 6.52 13.91 1.44
C LEU A 14 7.08 12.77 0.59
N LEU A 15 8.40 12.59 0.54
CA LEU A 15 9.02 11.43 -0.13
C LEU A 15 8.58 10.12 0.52
N SER A 16 8.47 10.06 1.84
CA SER A 16 8.04 8.84 2.54
C SER A 16 6.58 8.46 2.22
N PHE A 17 5.67 9.43 2.23
CA PHE A 17 4.28 9.22 1.86
C PHE A 17 4.12 8.90 0.38
N SER A 18 4.85 9.60 -0.50
CA SER A 18 4.85 9.33 -1.95
C SER A 18 5.35 7.93 -2.27
N LEU A 19 6.36 7.43 -1.54
CA LEU A 19 6.86 6.07 -1.71
C LEU A 19 5.80 5.03 -1.34
N ILE A 20 5.12 5.21 -0.20
CA ILE A 20 4.03 4.31 0.24
C ILE A 20 2.87 4.36 -0.78
N LEU A 21 2.50 5.56 -1.23
CA LEU A 21 1.44 5.74 -2.23
C LEU A 21 1.81 5.08 -3.56
N ALA A 22 3.06 5.18 -3.99
CA ALA A 22 3.55 4.53 -5.21
C ALA A 22 3.45 3.00 -5.10
N PHE A 23 3.83 2.41 -3.96
CA PHE A 23 3.63 0.98 -3.72
C PHE A 23 2.16 0.58 -3.78
N PHE A 24 1.27 1.39 -3.19
CA PHE A 24 -0.17 1.15 -3.23
C PHE A 24 -0.74 1.19 -4.65
N LEU A 25 -0.37 2.19 -5.46
CA LEU A 25 -0.79 2.30 -6.85
C LEU A 25 -0.25 1.16 -7.73
N CYS A 26 0.99 0.73 -7.48
CA CYS A 26 1.58 -0.42 -8.16
C CYS A 26 0.78 -1.70 -7.86
N LEU A 27 0.47 -1.94 -6.59
CA LEU A 27 -0.37 -3.07 -6.14
C LEU A 27 -1.75 -3.09 -6.81
N LEU A 28 -2.42 -1.94 -6.88
CA LEU A 28 -3.71 -1.81 -7.56
C LEU A 28 -3.61 -2.10 -9.06
N SER A 29 -2.57 -1.59 -9.71
CA SER A 29 -2.35 -1.79 -11.15
C SER A 29 -2.11 -3.26 -11.50
N ILE A 30 -1.30 -3.96 -10.69
CA ILE A 30 -1.05 -5.40 -10.83
C ILE A 30 -2.34 -6.19 -10.65
N GLY A 31 -3.11 -5.87 -9.60
CA GLY A 31 -4.41 -6.51 -9.34
C GLY A 31 -5.40 -6.35 -10.49
N PHE A 32 -5.50 -5.14 -11.03
CA PHE A 32 -6.35 -4.85 -12.17
C PHE A 32 -5.93 -5.64 -13.42
N TRP A 33 -4.63 -5.72 -13.71
CA TRP A 33 -4.11 -6.47 -14.86
C TRP A 33 -4.45 -7.96 -14.78
N TYR A 34 -4.21 -8.59 -13.63
CA TYR A 34 -4.55 -10.01 -13.47
C TYR A 34 -6.05 -10.26 -13.49
N THR A 35 -6.85 -9.39 -12.87
CA THR A 35 -8.31 -9.50 -12.90
C THR A 35 -8.82 -9.47 -14.33
N ARG A 36 -8.29 -8.56 -15.17
CA ARG A 36 -8.58 -8.53 -16.61
C ARG A 36 -8.18 -9.82 -17.32
N LYS A 37 -7.00 -10.38 -17.01
CA LYS A 37 -6.51 -11.61 -17.63
C LYS A 37 -7.37 -12.83 -17.25
N VAL A 38 -7.67 -13.02 -15.97
CA VAL A 38 -8.53 -14.11 -15.47
C VAL A 38 -9.96 -13.96 -15.97
N SER A 39 -10.50 -12.73 -16.00
CA SER A 39 -11.82 -12.45 -16.56
C SER A 39 -11.89 -12.81 -18.04
N THR A 40 -10.83 -12.55 -18.81
CA THR A 40 -10.76 -12.94 -20.24
C THR A 40 -10.82 -14.46 -20.41
N LEU A 41 -10.02 -15.21 -19.63
CA LEU A 41 -10.04 -16.68 -19.65
C LEU A 41 -11.40 -17.25 -19.23
N THR A 42 -12.03 -16.65 -18.22
CA THR A 42 -13.36 -17.05 -17.74
C THR A 42 -14.43 -16.78 -18.80
N THR A 43 -14.37 -15.63 -19.48
CA THR A 43 -15.32 -15.27 -20.54
C THR A 43 -15.16 -16.18 -21.77
N GLN A 44 -13.93 -16.63 -22.07
CA GLN A 44 -13.68 -17.61 -23.14
C GLN A 44 -14.26 -19.00 -22.82
N ASN A 45 -14.42 -19.37 -21.55
CA ASN A 45 -14.99 -20.67 -21.19
C ASN A 45 -16.50 -20.78 -21.45
N VAL A 46 -17.24 -19.66 -21.47
CA VAL A 46 -18.69 -19.66 -21.74
C VAL A 46 -19.00 -20.26 -23.12
N PRO A 47 -18.49 -19.75 -24.25
CA PRO A 47 -18.76 -20.35 -25.56
C PRO A 47 -18.20 -21.78 -25.68
N LEU A 48 -17.11 -22.12 -25.00
CA LEU A 48 -16.61 -23.50 -24.94
C LEU A 48 -17.60 -24.46 -24.26
N SER A 49 -18.21 -24.03 -23.16
CA SER A 49 -19.23 -24.83 -22.47
C SER A 49 -20.51 -25.00 -23.30
N THR A 50 -20.92 -23.95 -24.03
CA THR A 50 -22.06 -24.03 -24.96
C THR A 50 -21.77 -24.97 -26.12
N ALA A 51 -20.59 -24.87 -26.75
CA ALA A 51 -20.17 -25.78 -27.80
C ALA A 51 -20.09 -27.22 -27.29
N MET A 52 -19.60 -27.44 -26.06
CA MET A 52 -19.57 -28.76 -25.43
C MET A 52 -20.98 -29.35 -25.26
N SER A 53 -21.95 -28.56 -24.80
CA SER A 53 -23.35 -28.98 -24.70
C SER A 53 -23.91 -29.38 -26.06
N GLN A 54 -23.69 -28.57 -27.10
CA GLN A 54 -24.17 -28.87 -28.45
C GLN A 54 -23.51 -30.13 -29.04
N VAL A 55 -22.23 -30.39 -28.72
CA VAL A 55 -21.53 -31.61 -29.12
C VAL A 55 -22.07 -32.83 -28.37
N GLN A 56 -22.47 -32.69 -27.10
CA GLN A 56 -23.17 -33.74 -26.36
C GLN A 56 -24.55 -34.04 -26.96
N ASP A 57 -25.32 -33.01 -27.30
CA ASP A 57 -26.61 -33.17 -27.99
C ASP A 57 -26.42 -33.90 -29.32
N LEU A 58 -25.38 -33.56 -30.09
CA LEU A 58 -25.04 -34.21 -31.35
C LEU A 58 -24.71 -35.69 -31.15
N SER A 59 -23.93 -36.01 -30.12
CA SER A 59 -23.61 -37.40 -29.78
C SER A 59 -24.85 -38.20 -29.38
N SER A 60 -25.80 -37.57 -28.68
CA SER A 60 -27.05 -38.20 -28.26
C SER A 60 -27.96 -38.49 -29.45
N LEU A 61 -28.08 -37.54 -30.38
CA LEU A 61 -28.88 -37.67 -31.59
C LEU A 61 -28.27 -38.69 -32.55
N LEU A 62 -26.94 -38.73 -32.67
CA LEU A 62 -26.26 -39.73 -33.49
C LEU A 62 -26.48 -41.15 -32.97
N ARG A 63 -26.46 -41.34 -31.64
CA ARG A 63 -26.79 -42.63 -31.01
C ARG A 63 -28.25 -43.03 -31.25
N GLN A 64 -29.17 -42.07 -31.24
CA GLN A 64 -30.59 -42.34 -31.56
C GLN A 64 -30.76 -42.76 -33.03
N LEU A 65 -30.08 -42.07 -33.95
CA LEU A 65 -30.08 -42.42 -35.37
C LEU A 65 -29.50 -43.82 -35.60
N GLU A 66 -28.34 -44.14 -35.00
CA GLU A 66 -27.70 -45.46 -35.05
C GLU A 66 -28.68 -46.55 -34.58
N HIS A 67 -29.35 -46.34 -33.45
CA HIS A 67 -30.35 -47.28 -32.94
C HIS A 67 -31.54 -47.48 -33.89
N ARG A 68 -32.07 -46.41 -34.50
CA ARG A 68 -33.18 -46.52 -35.47
C ARG A 68 -32.74 -47.21 -36.77
N VAL A 69 -31.53 -46.94 -37.24
CA VAL A 69 -30.95 -47.64 -38.41
C VAL A 69 -30.79 -49.13 -38.12
N ASP A 70 -30.28 -49.50 -36.93
CA ASP A 70 -30.19 -50.89 -36.49
C ASP A 70 -31.56 -51.56 -36.49
N LEU A 71 -32.57 -50.93 -35.88
CA LEU A 71 -33.92 -51.48 -35.87
C LEU A 71 -34.44 -51.71 -37.28
N MET A 72 -34.28 -50.74 -38.18
CA MET A 72 -34.71 -50.86 -39.57
C MET A 72 -33.99 -51.99 -40.33
N ASP A 73 -32.71 -52.24 -40.04
CA ASP A 73 -31.92 -53.31 -40.64
C ASP A 73 -32.37 -54.69 -40.14
N TYR A 74 -32.39 -54.88 -38.81
CA TYR A 74 -32.66 -56.19 -38.19
C TYR A 74 -34.12 -56.62 -38.26
N THR A 75 -35.06 -55.68 -38.15
CA THR A 75 -36.48 -55.99 -38.00
C THR A 75 -37.30 -55.73 -39.26
N GLY A 76 -36.72 -55.04 -40.25
CA GLY A 76 -37.47 -54.58 -41.42
C GLY A 76 -38.56 -53.56 -41.09
N TYR A 77 -38.51 -52.94 -39.89
CA TYR A 77 -39.53 -52.03 -39.40
C TYR A 77 -39.52 -50.70 -40.18
N GLU A 78 -40.56 -50.53 -40.98
CA GLU A 78 -40.72 -49.43 -41.94
C GLU A 78 -41.21 -48.12 -41.30
N GLN A 79 -41.74 -48.19 -40.09
CA GLN A 79 -42.43 -47.06 -39.45
C GLN A 79 -41.48 -45.92 -39.04
N ASP A 80 -40.20 -46.23 -38.83
CA ASP A 80 -39.19 -45.28 -38.36
C ASP A 80 -38.45 -44.55 -39.51
N LYS A 81 -38.74 -44.85 -40.79
CA LYS A 81 -38.07 -44.21 -41.94
C LYS A 81 -38.13 -42.68 -41.90
N ALA A 82 -39.29 -42.14 -41.55
CA ALA A 82 -39.50 -40.69 -41.43
C ALA A 82 -38.68 -40.09 -40.29
N ASP A 83 -38.56 -40.82 -39.16
CA ASP A 83 -37.77 -40.39 -38.01
C ASP A 83 -36.26 -40.49 -38.27
N ILE A 84 -35.80 -41.48 -39.02
CA ILE A 84 -34.40 -41.60 -39.49
C ILE A 84 -34.01 -40.39 -40.35
N ILE A 85 -34.86 -40.01 -41.31
CA ILE A 85 -34.62 -38.81 -42.14
C ILE A 85 -34.63 -37.54 -41.28
N LYS A 86 -35.56 -37.45 -40.34
CA LYS A 86 -35.67 -36.32 -39.41
C LYS A 86 -34.42 -36.17 -38.57
N ASP A 87 -33.92 -37.26 -37.97
CA ASP A 87 -32.68 -37.26 -37.20
C ASP A 87 -31.47 -36.83 -38.02
N ALA A 88 -31.30 -37.40 -39.21
CA ALA A 88 -30.20 -37.06 -40.11
C ALA A 88 -30.19 -35.55 -40.44
N LYS A 89 -31.37 -34.98 -40.67
CA LYS A 89 -31.54 -33.53 -40.89
C LYS A 89 -31.33 -32.71 -39.62
N SER A 90 -31.73 -33.22 -38.47
CA SER A 90 -31.50 -32.58 -37.17
C SER A 90 -30.01 -32.53 -36.81
N LEU A 91 -29.21 -33.56 -37.17
CA LEU A 91 -27.75 -33.53 -37.03
C LEU A 91 -27.12 -32.39 -37.83
N GLU A 92 -27.57 -32.19 -39.07
CA GLU A 92 -27.10 -31.09 -39.95
C GLU A 92 -27.46 -29.71 -39.39
N THR A 93 -28.66 -29.58 -38.83
CA THR A 93 -29.12 -28.35 -38.18
C THR A 93 -28.28 -28.05 -36.93
N LEU A 94 -28.02 -29.07 -36.11
CA LEU A 94 -27.29 -28.93 -34.86
C LEU A 94 -25.83 -28.58 -35.10
N VAL A 95 -25.12 -29.28 -36.00
CA VAL A 95 -23.72 -28.97 -36.33
C VAL A 95 -23.56 -27.57 -36.92
N SER A 96 -24.55 -27.10 -37.68
CA SER A 96 -24.56 -25.74 -38.24
C SER A 96 -24.68 -24.68 -37.14
N SER A 97 -25.46 -24.96 -36.10
CA SER A 97 -25.65 -24.07 -34.94
C SER A 97 -24.44 -23.99 -34.00
N ILE A 98 -23.47 -24.90 -34.11
CA ILE A 98 -22.27 -24.84 -33.27
C ILE A 98 -21.41 -23.66 -33.71
N ASN A 99 -21.25 -22.69 -32.81
CA ASN A 99 -20.53 -21.46 -33.09
C ASN A 99 -19.04 -21.61 -32.75
N PHE A 100 -18.24 -21.98 -33.75
CA PHE A 100 -16.78 -22.01 -33.65
C PHE A 100 -16.17 -20.75 -34.25
N SER A 101 -15.59 -19.89 -33.42
CA SER A 101 -14.73 -18.81 -33.88
C SER A 101 -13.26 -19.19 -33.71
N PRO A 102 -12.40 -19.13 -34.76
CA PRO A 102 -10.97 -19.42 -34.63
C PRO A 102 -10.27 -18.56 -33.56
N LYS A 103 -10.79 -17.34 -33.31
CA LYS A 103 -10.33 -16.45 -32.23
C LYS A 103 -10.61 -16.97 -30.82
N GLN A 104 -11.59 -17.84 -30.66
CA GLN A 104 -12.05 -18.37 -29.36
C GLN A 104 -11.56 -19.81 -29.11
N PHE A 105 -11.42 -20.63 -30.16
CA PHE A 105 -11.15 -22.06 -30.04
C PHE A 105 -9.79 -22.49 -30.60
N GLY A 106 -9.03 -21.56 -31.22
CA GLY A 106 -7.76 -21.85 -31.86
C GLY A 106 -7.91 -22.65 -33.16
N PRO A 107 -6.81 -22.93 -33.88
CA PRO A 107 -6.85 -23.63 -35.17
C PRO A 107 -7.18 -25.13 -35.04
N THR A 108 -7.02 -25.71 -33.84
CA THR A 108 -7.16 -27.15 -33.60
C THR A 108 -8.61 -27.61 -33.46
N ILE A 109 -9.55 -26.69 -33.21
CA ILE A 109 -10.96 -26.99 -32.98
C ILE A 109 -11.77 -26.42 -34.14
N SER A 110 -12.22 -27.31 -35.03
CA SER A 110 -13.04 -26.97 -36.20
C SER A 110 -14.25 -27.90 -36.30
N LYS A 111 -15.41 -27.34 -36.71
CA LYS A 111 -16.59 -28.13 -37.10
C LYS A 111 -16.53 -28.65 -38.52
N GLU A 112 -15.60 -28.20 -39.37
CA GLU A 112 -15.62 -28.52 -40.80
C GLU A 112 -15.52 -30.03 -41.08
N PRO A 113 -14.67 -30.82 -40.40
CA PRO A 113 -14.65 -32.28 -40.58
C PRO A 113 -16.00 -32.93 -40.19
N LEU A 114 -16.64 -32.39 -39.15
CA LEU A 114 -17.91 -32.88 -38.64
C LEU A 114 -19.06 -32.55 -39.59
N VAL A 115 -19.09 -31.33 -40.14
CA VAL A 115 -20.05 -30.92 -41.18
C VAL A 115 -19.93 -31.84 -42.40
N LYS A 116 -18.70 -32.12 -42.85
CA LYS A 116 -18.46 -32.99 -44.01
C LYS A 116 -18.97 -34.41 -43.77
N THR A 117 -18.67 -35.01 -42.62
CA THR A 117 -19.11 -36.39 -42.31
C THR A 117 -20.62 -36.49 -42.12
N ILE A 118 -21.25 -35.48 -41.49
CA ILE A 118 -22.72 -35.41 -41.36
C ILE A 118 -23.40 -35.28 -42.72
N SER A 119 -22.82 -34.49 -43.65
CA SER A 119 -23.35 -34.37 -45.02
C SER A 119 -23.29 -35.72 -45.77
N VAL A 120 -22.18 -36.45 -45.64
CA VAL A 120 -22.04 -37.80 -46.20
C VAL A 120 -23.04 -38.78 -45.57
N LEU A 121 -23.19 -38.74 -44.24
CA LEU A 121 -24.17 -39.55 -43.52
C LEU A 121 -25.60 -39.28 -44.01
N ASN A 122 -25.99 -38.01 -44.15
CA ASN A 122 -27.32 -37.64 -44.63
C ASN A 122 -27.56 -38.12 -46.07
N ALA A 123 -26.55 -38.02 -46.95
CA ALA A 123 -26.62 -38.58 -48.30
C ALA A 123 -26.81 -40.10 -48.30
N ASN A 124 -26.03 -40.82 -47.50
CA ASN A 124 -26.11 -42.28 -47.38
C ASN A 124 -27.47 -42.72 -46.80
N VAL A 125 -27.97 -42.04 -45.77
CA VAL A 125 -29.30 -42.28 -45.18
C VAL A 125 -30.39 -42.09 -46.24
N LYS A 126 -30.33 -41.00 -47.01
CA LYS A 126 -31.30 -40.77 -48.08
C LYS A 126 -31.28 -41.89 -49.13
N SER A 127 -30.09 -42.27 -49.61
CA SER A 127 -29.93 -43.38 -50.55
C SER A 127 -30.45 -44.71 -50.00
N LEU A 128 -30.27 -44.97 -48.70
CA LEU A 128 -30.78 -46.17 -48.03
C LEU A 128 -32.32 -46.21 -48.05
N ILE A 129 -32.97 -45.09 -47.73
CA ILE A 129 -34.44 -44.99 -47.75
C ILE A 129 -34.98 -45.08 -49.17
N ASP A 130 -34.34 -44.44 -50.15
CA ASP A 130 -34.75 -44.48 -51.56
C ASP A 130 -34.69 -45.91 -52.11
N LEU A 131 -33.61 -46.66 -51.82
CA LEU A 131 -33.47 -48.08 -52.19
C LEU A 131 -34.55 -48.96 -51.52
N LYS A 132 -34.89 -48.68 -50.26
CA LYS A 132 -35.94 -49.42 -49.56
C LYS A 132 -37.35 -49.09 -50.06
N ASN A 133 -37.54 -47.95 -50.73
CA ASN A 133 -38.81 -47.55 -51.34
C ASN A 133 -38.95 -48.05 -52.79
N SER A 134 -37.86 -48.27 -53.51
CA SER A 134 -37.88 -48.90 -54.83
C SER A 134 -38.14 -50.40 -54.69
N SER A 135 -39.37 -50.85 -54.95
CA SER A 135 -39.89 -52.21 -54.71
C SER A 135 -39.24 -53.36 -55.52
N GLN A 136 -37.97 -53.26 -55.94
CA GLN A 136 -37.30 -54.29 -56.74
C GLN A 136 -36.42 -55.20 -55.88
N THR A 137 -36.70 -56.49 -55.95
CA THR A 137 -36.01 -57.59 -55.25
C THR A 137 -34.56 -57.82 -55.69
N SER A 138 -34.08 -57.12 -56.74
CA SER A 138 -32.73 -57.24 -57.31
C SER A 138 -31.69 -56.29 -56.71
N ASP A 139 -32.06 -55.42 -55.76
CA ASP A 139 -31.15 -54.42 -55.19
C ASP A 139 -30.65 -54.76 -53.78
N VAL A 140 -30.72 -56.03 -53.36
CA VAL A 140 -30.23 -56.49 -52.04
C VAL A 140 -28.73 -56.18 -51.85
N ASP A 141 -27.90 -56.39 -52.87
CA ASP A 141 -26.46 -56.08 -52.79
C ASP A 141 -26.20 -54.57 -52.67
N LYS A 142 -26.98 -53.74 -53.38
CA LYS A 142 -26.90 -52.27 -53.27
C LYS A 142 -27.38 -51.78 -51.92
N TYR A 143 -28.45 -52.37 -51.39
CA TYR A 143 -28.95 -52.11 -50.04
C TYR A 143 -27.88 -52.45 -48.99
N ASN A 144 -27.32 -53.66 -49.05
CA ASN A 144 -26.26 -54.11 -48.13
C ASN A 144 -25.02 -53.22 -48.21
N THR A 145 -24.63 -52.78 -49.41
CA THR A 145 -23.50 -51.85 -49.57
C THR A 145 -23.81 -50.47 -48.99
N THR A 146 -25.03 -49.98 -49.17
CA THR A 146 -25.47 -48.66 -48.71
C THR A 146 -25.67 -48.64 -47.20
N ILE A 147 -26.16 -49.72 -46.59
CA ILE A 147 -26.28 -49.77 -45.14
C ILE A 147 -24.91 -49.83 -44.46
N LEU A 148 -23.95 -50.54 -45.06
CA LEU A 148 -22.55 -50.49 -44.63
C LEU A 148 -21.97 -49.07 -44.72
N SER A 149 -22.24 -48.33 -45.81
CA SER A 149 -21.79 -46.94 -45.92
C SER A 149 -22.46 -46.00 -44.91
N VAL A 150 -23.72 -46.26 -44.55
CA VAL A 150 -24.38 -45.58 -43.42
C VAL A 150 -23.63 -45.87 -42.12
N TYR A 151 -23.38 -47.14 -41.79
CA TYR A 151 -22.64 -47.51 -40.58
C TYR A 151 -21.22 -46.92 -40.52
N GLU A 152 -20.49 -46.92 -41.63
CA GLU A 152 -19.18 -46.28 -41.72
C GLU A 152 -19.25 -44.77 -41.48
N SER A 153 -20.25 -44.10 -42.06
CA SER A 153 -20.46 -42.66 -41.85
C SER A 153 -20.90 -42.32 -40.42
N ILE A 154 -21.77 -43.15 -39.79
CA ILE A 154 -22.13 -43.01 -38.37
C ILE A 154 -20.89 -43.14 -37.50
N LYS A 155 -20.07 -44.18 -37.73
CA LYS A 155 -18.82 -44.39 -36.99
C LYS A 155 -17.86 -43.20 -37.15
N ALA A 156 -17.65 -42.72 -38.38
CA ALA A 156 -16.80 -41.58 -38.64
C ALA A 156 -17.30 -40.30 -37.95
N THR A 157 -18.60 -40.02 -38.00
CA THR A 157 -19.21 -38.89 -37.29
C THR A 157 -19.08 -39.05 -35.78
N ARG A 158 -19.26 -40.25 -35.24
CA ARG A 158 -19.11 -40.54 -33.80
C ARG A 158 -17.70 -40.29 -33.31
N ASP A 159 -16.71 -40.80 -34.03
CA ASP A 159 -15.29 -40.68 -33.68
C ASP A 159 -14.84 -39.20 -33.73
N LEU A 160 -15.31 -38.43 -34.72
CA LEU A 160 -15.06 -36.98 -34.79
C LEU A 160 -15.79 -36.21 -33.69
N THR A 161 -17.03 -36.58 -33.36
CA THR A 161 -17.80 -35.96 -32.27
C THR A 161 -17.11 -36.19 -30.93
N ALA A 162 -16.63 -37.42 -30.68
CA ALA A 162 -15.87 -37.76 -29.48
C ALA A 162 -14.54 -36.99 -29.42
N THR A 163 -13.81 -36.92 -30.53
CA THR A 163 -12.56 -36.14 -30.62
C THR A 163 -12.80 -34.66 -30.34
N LEU A 164 -13.86 -34.09 -30.91
CA LEU A 164 -14.23 -32.70 -30.68
C LEU A 164 -14.60 -32.44 -29.21
N ALA A 165 -15.37 -33.33 -28.59
CA ALA A 165 -15.71 -33.26 -27.17
C ALA A 165 -14.45 -33.30 -26.29
N THR A 166 -13.49 -34.19 -26.59
CA THR A 166 -12.21 -34.26 -25.84
C THR A 166 -11.38 -32.99 -26.01
N ASN A 167 -11.33 -32.41 -27.22
CA ASN A 167 -10.59 -31.17 -27.47
C ASN A 167 -11.21 -29.97 -26.75
N LEU A 168 -12.56 -29.92 -26.69
CA LEU A 168 -13.30 -28.91 -25.93
C LEU A 168 -13.02 -29.03 -24.43
N LEU A 169 -13.17 -30.24 -23.86
CA LEU A 169 -12.88 -30.49 -22.44
C LEU A 169 -11.42 -30.18 -22.08
N GLN A 170 -10.48 -30.56 -22.94
CA GLN A 170 -9.07 -30.26 -22.72
C GLN A 170 -8.82 -28.75 -22.73
N SER A 171 -9.50 -28.00 -23.60
CA SER A 171 -9.35 -26.54 -23.67
C SER A 171 -9.97 -25.85 -22.44
N ILE A 172 -11.15 -26.28 -21.99
CA ILE A 172 -11.75 -25.81 -20.73
C ILE A 172 -10.81 -26.09 -19.57
N SER A 173 -10.29 -27.32 -19.46
CA SER A 173 -9.37 -27.71 -18.39
C SER A 173 -8.07 -26.90 -18.40
N ARG A 174 -7.49 -26.64 -19.58
CA ARG A 174 -6.31 -25.77 -19.73
C ARG A 174 -6.60 -24.35 -19.24
N ASN A 175 -7.72 -23.75 -19.66
CA ASN A 175 -8.09 -22.40 -19.24
C ASN A 175 -8.34 -22.29 -17.74
N VAL A 176 -8.97 -23.31 -17.13
CA VAL A 176 -9.18 -23.38 -15.68
C VAL A 176 -7.83 -23.49 -14.96
N HIS A 177 -6.94 -24.38 -15.41
CA HIS A 177 -5.61 -24.54 -14.82
C HIS A 177 -4.75 -23.28 -14.96
N GLU A 178 -4.78 -22.63 -16.12
CA GLU A 178 -4.09 -21.35 -16.33
C GLU A 178 -4.65 -20.27 -15.41
N SER A 179 -5.98 -20.19 -15.26
CA SER A 179 -6.61 -19.25 -14.33
C SER A 179 -6.17 -19.49 -12.89
N GLN A 180 -6.12 -20.75 -12.44
CA GLN A 180 -5.66 -21.07 -11.09
C GLN A 180 -4.18 -20.70 -10.87
N LYS A 181 -3.30 -21.01 -11.83
CA LYS A 181 -1.90 -20.60 -11.77
C LYS A 181 -1.73 -19.09 -11.67
N LEU A 182 -2.54 -18.32 -12.40
CA LEU A 182 -2.52 -16.87 -12.34
C LEU A 182 -2.95 -16.35 -10.97
N LEU A 183 -3.94 -16.99 -10.33
CA LEU A 183 -4.38 -16.65 -8.97
C LEU A 183 -3.31 -17.00 -7.92
N ASP A 184 -2.65 -18.15 -8.03
CA ASP A 184 -1.56 -18.52 -7.11
C ASP A 184 -0.36 -17.56 -7.24
N GLN A 185 0.00 -17.21 -8.48
CA GLN A 185 1.04 -16.21 -8.75
C GLN A 185 0.69 -14.84 -8.20
N LEU A 186 -0.58 -14.44 -8.31
CA LEU A 186 -1.10 -13.21 -7.70
C LEU A 186 -0.92 -13.20 -6.18
N ILE A 187 -1.34 -14.27 -5.50
CA ILE A 187 -1.26 -14.37 -4.04
C ILE A 187 0.19 -14.27 -3.60
N LEU A 188 1.11 -15.03 -4.24
CA LEU A 188 2.53 -14.97 -3.91
C LEU A 188 3.11 -13.56 -4.12
N GLN A 189 2.76 -12.90 -5.23
CA GLN A 189 3.19 -11.53 -5.50
C GLN A 189 2.65 -10.54 -4.47
N TYR A 190 1.38 -10.67 -4.06
CA TYR A 190 0.79 -9.84 -3.01
C TYR A 190 1.46 -10.05 -1.65
N VAL A 191 1.74 -11.30 -1.27
CA VAL A 191 2.47 -11.59 -0.03
C VAL A 191 3.88 -10.98 -0.09
N ALA A 192 4.59 -11.10 -1.20
CA ALA A 192 5.92 -10.51 -1.38
C ALA A 192 5.88 -8.97 -1.32
N PHE A 193 4.95 -8.33 -2.04
CA PHE A 193 4.77 -6.87 -2.01
C PHE A 193 4.37 -6.36 -0.63
N PHE A 194 3.51 -7.08 0.09
CA PHE A 194 3.14 -6.75 1.45
C PHE A 194 4.36 -6.81 2.38
N ALA A 195 5.16 -7.87 2.30
CA ALA A 195 6.39 -8.00 3.09
C ALA A 195 7.40 -6.87 2.79
N ILE A 196 7.59 -6.52 1.51
CA ILE A 196 8.48 -5.42 1.10
C ILE A 196 7.95 -4.08 1.61
N THR A 197 6.66 -3.81 1.45
CA THR A 197 6.03 -2.57 1.90
C THR A 197 6.13 -2.45 3.41
N LEU A 198 5.79 -3.50 4.16
CA LEU A 198 5.89 -3.53 5.61
C LEU A 198 7.33 -3.28 6.08
N THR A 199 8.30 -3.96 5.49
CA THR A 199 9.72 -3.78 5.81
C THR A 199 10.17 -2.35 5.53
N THR A 200 9.79 -1.80 4.38
CA THR A 200 10.13 -0.43 4.00
C THR A 200 9.48 0.58 4.94
N THR A 201 8.21 0.40 5.29
CA THR A 201 7.50 1.25 6.26
C THR A 201 8.20 1.24 7.61
N VAL A 202 8.55 0.06 8.16
CA VAL A 202 9.28 -0.04 9.44
C VAL A 202 10.62 0.69 9.37
N LEU A 203 11.41 0.48 8.31
CA LEU A 203 12.70 1.17 8.14
C LEU A 203 12.54 2.69 8.06
N LEU A 204 11.52 3.15 7.35
CA LEU A 204 11.23 4.57 7.16
C LEU A 204 10.74 5.23 8.46
N THR A 205 9.91 4.54 9.22
CA THR A 205 9.47 4.97 10.57
C THR A 205 10.66 5.09 11.52
N LEU A 206 11.56 4.11 11.55
CA LEU A 206 12.79 4.17 12.36
C LEU A 206 13.70 5.33 11.92
N TYR A 207 13.83 5.55 10.61
CA TYR A 207 14.59 6.67 10.06
C TYR A 207 13.98 8.03 10.45
N LEU A 208 12.67 8.21 10.31
CA LEU A 208 11.95 9.44 10.69
C LEU A 208 12.02 9.69 12.20
N SER A 209 11.89 8.62 13.01
CA SER A 209 12.03 8.70 14.47
C SER A 209 13.39 9.26 14.89
N ARG A 210 14.49 8.73 14.33
CA ARG A 210 15.85 9.21 14.64
C ARG A 210 16.19 10.57 14.03
N SER A 211 15.62 10.90 12.86
CA SER A 211 15.97 12.15 12.16
C SER A 211 15.13 13.35 12.55
N ILE A 212 13.94 13.15 13.13
CA ILE A 212 13.02 14.23 13.51
C ILE A 212 12.64 14.12 14.98
N VAL A 213 12.08 12.98 15.40
CA VAL A 213 11.45 12.84 16.74
C VAL A 213 12.48 12.98 17.85
N GLU A 214 13.60 12.27 17.76
CA GLU A 214 14.67 12.30 18.77
C GLU A 214 15.33 13.69 18.89
N PRO A 215 15.79 14.36 17.82
CA PRO A 215 16.28 15.74 17.90
C PRO A 215 15.25 16.74 18.45
N THR A 216 13.96 16.55 18.13
CA THR A 216 12.90 17.40 18.68
C THR A 216 12.76 17.24 20.18
N HIS A 217 12.85 16.01 20.71
CA HIS A 217 12.87 15.76 22.14
C HIS A 217 14.10 16.36 22.83
N GLN A 218 15.27 16.33 22.19
CA GLN A 218 16.47 16.99 22.72
C GLN A 218 16.27 18.51 22.81
N LEU A 219 15.70 19.13 21.77
CA LEU A 219 15.41 20.57 21.79
C LEU A 219 14.37 20.95 22.85
N ILE A 220 13.33 20.15 23.03
CA ILE A 220 12.32 20.36 24.08
C ILE A 220 12.97 20.29 25.47
N SER A 221 13.90 19.34 25.67
CA SER A 221 14.60 19.18 26.95
C SER A 221 15.54 20.36 27.23
N ALA A 222 16.34 20.76 26.24
CA ALA A 222 17.21 21.93 26.37
C ALA A 222 16.42 23.22 26.65
N ALA A 223 15.27 23.41 25.99
CA ALA A 223 14.41 24.57 26.23
C ALA A 223 13.87 24.62 27.68
N LYS A 224 13.54 23.45 28.26
CA LYS A 224 13.12 23.37 29.67
C LYS A 224 14.26 23.73 30.61
N ASP A 225 15.47 23.23 30.36
CA ASP A 225 16.65 23.53 31.18
C ASP A 225 17.00 25.03 31.13
N PHE A 226 16.97 25.63 29.93
CA PHE A 226 17.16 27.06 29.76
C PHE A 226 16.10 27.88 30.51
N GLY A 227 14.84 27.45 30.46
CA GLY A 227 13.75 28.09 31.21
C GLY A 227 13.88 27.97 32.73
N ALA A 228 14.58 26.95 33.22
CA ALA A 228 14.91 26.78 34.64
C ALA A 228 16.17 27.54 35.07
N GLY A 229 16.82 28.28 34.16
CA GLY A 229 18.04 29.04 34.41
C GLY A 229 19.34 28.25 34.23
N ASN A 230 19.27 26.97 33.83
CA ASN A 230 20.45 26.17 33.52
C ASN A 230 20.86 26.37 32.04
N LEU A 231 21.75 27.31 31.78
CA LEU A 231 22.18 27.69 30.43
C LEU A 231 23.40 26.91 29.91
N ASP A 232 23.93 25.97 30.71
CA ASP A 232 25.08 25.15 30.34
C ASP A 232 24.71 23.89 29.55
N HIS A 233 23.41 23.66 29.30
CA HIS A 233 22.94 22.51 28.53
C HIS A 233 23.37 22.59 27.06
N ALA A 234 24.20 21.64 26.62
CA ALA A 234 24.69 21.57 25.25
C ALA A 234 23.72 20.81 24.32
N ILE A 235 23.27 21.47 23.25
CA ILE A 235 22.38 20.89 22.24
C ILE A 235 23.22 20.12 21.20
N HIS A 236 23.19 18.79 21.26
CA HIS A 236 23.96 17.91 20.37
C HIS A 236 23.15 17.43 19.15
N VAL A 237 22.52 18.36 18.43
CA VAL A 237 21.76 18.03 17.22
C VAL A 237 22.65 18.13 15.99
N ASN A 238 23.07 16.99 15.45
CA ASN A 238 23.83 16.92 14.20
C ASN A 238 22.87 16.74 13.00
N SER A 239 22.07 17.77 12.74
CA SER A 239 21.21 17.83 11.54
C SER A 239 21.57 19.05 10.67
N ARG A 240 21.31 18.92 9.36
CA ARG A 240 21.54 19.98 8.36
C ARG A 240 20.23 20.54 7.79
N ASP A 241 19.09 20.09 8.30
CA ASP A 241 17.75 20.55 7.92
C ASP A 241 17.22 21.64 8.88
N GLU A 242 15.91 21.89 8.87
CA GLU A 242 15.26 22.89 9.72
C GLU A 242 15.47 22.62 11.22
N ILE A 243 15.55 21.35 11.66
CA ILE A 243 15.86 21.04 13.07
C ILE A 243 17.27 21.51 13.40
N GLY A 244 18.24 21.27 12.50
CA GLY A 244 19.61 21.71 12.69
C GLY A 244 19.74 23.23 12.76
N GLN A 245 18.97 23.95 11.94
CA GLN A 245 18.91 25.41 11.99
C GLN A 245 18.29 25.90 13.30
N LEU A 246 17.21 25.26 13.75
CA LEU A 246 16.55 25.58 15.03
C LEU A 246 17.48 25.33 16.23
N ALA A 247 18.22 24.21 16.23
CA ALA A 247 19.19 23.90 17.26
C ALA A 247 20.30 24.94 17.40
N LYS A 248 20.81 25.43 16.25
CA LYS A 248 21.80 26.52 16.22
C LYS A 248 21.23 27.82 16.76
N ALA A 249 20.01 28.18 16.36
CA ALA A 249 19.34 29.39 16.85
C ALA A 249 19.11 29.33 18.38
N PHE A 250 18.66 28.19 18.92
CA PHE A 250 18.50 27.97 20.36
C PHE A 250 19.82 28.09 21.12
N SER A 251 20.90 27.49 20.59
CA SER A 251 22.23 27.56 21.21
C SER A 251 22.76 28.99 21.26
N GLN A 252 22.56 29.78 20.19
CA GLN A 252 22.93 31.19 20.15
C GLN A 252 22.14 32.03 21.16
N MET A 253 20.84 31.76 21.32
CA MET A 253 20.00 32.42 22.31
C MET A 253 20.47 32.12 23.74
N ALA A 254 20.73 30.85 24.06
CA ALA A 254 21.24 30.45 25.37
C ALA A 254 22.60 31.10 25.69
N GLY A 255 23.52 31.14 24.71
CA GLY A 255 24.80 31.83 24.86
C GLY A 255 24.65 33.32 25.17
N LYS A 256 23.74 34.03 24.47
CA LYS A 256 23.44 35.45 24.74
C LYS A 256 22.83 35.65 26.13
N LEU A 257 21.93 34.77 26.55
CA LEU A 257 21.30 34.85 27.86
C LEU A 257 22.32 34.62 28.99
N LYS A 258 23.27 33.69 28.79
CA LYS A 258 24.35 33.43 29.74
C LYS A 258 25.27 34.64 29.90
N VAL A 259 25.72 35.22 28.78
CA VAL A 259 26.53 36.46 28.81
C VAL A 259 25.79 37.58 29.55
N SER A 260 24.50 37.76 29.29
CA SER A 260 23.70 38.78 29.98
C SER A 260 23.55 38.51 31.49
N GLN A 261 23.41 37.25 31.92
CA GLN A 261 23.40 36.90 33.34
C GLN A 261 24.76 37.15 34.01
N ASP A 262 25.86 36.79 33.35
CA ASP A 262 27.22 36.98 33.86
C ASP A 262 27.57 38.47 34.00
N GLU A 263 27.12 39.29 33.05
CA GLU A 263 27.23 40.76 33.11
C GLU A 263 26.43 41.34 34.26
N LEU A 264 25.17 40.90 34.45
CA LEU A 264 24.32 41.36 35.54
C LEU A 264 24.88 40.96 36.91
N ALA A 265 25.39 39.74 37.05
CA ALA A 265 26.05 39.27 38.27
C ALA A 265 27.33 40.07 38.58
N SER A 266 28.12 40.37 37.55
CA SER A 266 29.31 41.21 37.68
C SER A 266 28.95 42.65 38.08
N TYR A 267 27.87 43.20 37.53
CA TYR A 267 27.36 44.52 37.90
C TYR A 267 26.87 44.57 39.34
N ASN A 268 26.09 43.57 39.78
CA ASN A 268 25.64 43.45 41.17
C ASN A 268 26.81 43.38 42.15
N LYS A 269 27.84 42.57 41.86
CA LYS A 269 29.04 42.47 42.71
C LYS A 269 29.81 43.79 42.81
N LYS A 270 29.90 44.55 41.71
CA LYS A 270 30.50 45.89 41.71
C LYS A 270 29.67 46.85 42.56
N LEU A 271 28.35 46.84 42.39
CA LEU A 271 27.42 47.67 43.16
C LEU A 271 27.51 47.37 44.65
N GLU A 272 27.56 46.09 45.05
CA GLU A 272 27.75 45.68 46.45
C GLU A 272 29.06 46.19 47.04
N SER A 273 30.17 46.07 46.30
CA SER A 273 31.49 46.58 46.72
C SER A 273 31.48 48.11 46.88
N GLU A 274 30.81 48.81 45.98
CA GLU A 274 30.70 50.26 46.02
C GLU A 274 29.79 50.73 47.16
N VAL A 275 28.66 50.05 47.40
CA VAL A 275 27.80 50.29 48.57
C VAL A 275 28.57 50.04 49.87
N ALA A 276 29.33 48.94 49.98
CA ALA A 276 30.13 48.65 51.17
C ALA A 276 31.16 49.74 51.45
N LYS A 277 31.90 50.18 50.41
CA LYS A 277 32.85 51.31 50.53
C LYS A 277 32.15 52.58 50.99
N ARG A 278 31.01 52.93 50.40
CA ARG A 278 30.23 54.11 50.79
C ARG A 278 29.71 54.02 52.21
N SER A 279 29.26 52.85 52.65
CA SER A 279 28.84 52.61 54.03
C SER A 279 30.00 52.76 55.02
N ASP A 280 31.20 52.28 54.69
CA ASP A 280 32.39 52.45 55.52
C ASP A 280 32.82 53.93 55.59
N GLU A 281 32.83 54.64 54.45
CA GLU A 281 33.08 56.09 54.39
C GLU A 281 32.08 56.88 55.25
N LEU A 282 30.79 56.55 55.14
CA LEU A 282 29.73 57.16 55.94
C LEU A 282 29.91 56.88 57.42
N ARG A 283 30.28 55.66 57.81
CA ARG A 283 30.52 55.31 59.22
C ARG A 283 31.69 56.10 59.80
N LEU A 284 32.80 56.19 59.06
CA LEU A 284 33.94 57.01 59.47
C LEU A 284 33.55 58.49 59.64
N LYS A 285 32.72 59.02 58.74
CA LYS A 285 32.20 60.38 58.84
C LYS A 285 31.28 60.58 60.05
N VAL A 286 30.45 59.59 60.37
CA VAL A 286 29.60 59.61 61.58
C VAL A 286 30.46 59.56 62.85
N ASP A 287 31.45 58.66 62.93
CA ASP A 287 32.38 58.56 64.07
C ASP A 287 33.18 59.86 64.27
N GLU A 288 33.64 60.48 63.17
CA GLU A 288 34.31 61.78 63.17
C GLU A 288 33.40 62.88 63.75
N LEU A 289 32.14 62.94 63.31
CA LEU A 289 31.14 63.88 63.83
C LEU A 289 30.82 63.65 65.30
N GLU A 290 30.68 62.39 65.74
CA GLU A 290 30.47 62.06 67.15
C GLU A 290 31.66 62.48 68.03
N HIS A 291 32.89 62.23 67.58
CA HIS A 291 34.08 62.64 68.29
C HIS A 291 34.18 64.16 68.40
N ILE A 292 33.92 64.89 67.31
CA ILE A 292 33.85 66.35 67.32
C ILE A 292 32.77 66.83 68.28
N ASN A 293 31.59 66.21 68.29
CA ASN A 293 30.50 66.57 69.18
C ASN A 293 30.88 66.37 70.66
N GLN A 294 31.48 65.23 71.02
CA GLN A 294 31.98 64.96 72.37
C GLN A 294 33.02 66.00 72.83
N LEU A 295 33.94 66.40 71.93
CA LEU A 295 34.91 67.47 72.21
C LEU A 295 34.22 68.82 72.42
N MET A 296 33.20 69.14 71.64
CA MET A 296 32.41 70.37 71.77
C MET A 296 31.67 70.40 73.11
N VAL A 297 30.95 69.33 73.45
CA VAL A 297 30.26 69.18 74.74
C VAL A 297 31.26 69.28 75.91
N GLY A 298 32.43 68.64 75.81
CA GLY A 298 33.49 68.76 76.79
C GLY A 298 34.00 70.19 76.96
N ARG A 299 34.20 70.92 75.85
CA ARG A 299 34.55 72.35 75.86
C ARG A 299 33.47 73.20 76.51
N GLU A 300 32.20 72.94 76.20
CA GLU A 300 31.07 73.67 76.81
C GLU A 300 31.01 73.43 78.31
N MET A 301 31.13 72.18 78.79
CA MET A 301 31.16 71.88 80.23
C MET A 301 32.34 72.57 80.93
N ALA A 302 33.51 72.60 80.30
CA ALA A 302 34.68 73.29 80.84
C ALA A 302 34.46 74.81 80.90
N MET A 303 33.83 75.40 79.89
CA MET A 303 33.44 76.81 79.86
C MET A 303 32.42 77.14 80.96
N VAL A 304 31.44 76.26 81.20
CA VAL A 304 30.48 76.41 82.29
C VAL A 304 31.19 76.39 83.64
N LYS A 305 32.05 75.39 83.91
CA LYS A 305 32.86 75.34 85.14
C LYS A 305 33.79 76.55 85.29
N LEU A 306 34.36 77.04 84.19
CA LEU A 306 35.21 78.23 84.22
C LEU A 306 34.41 79.47 84.60
N LYS A 307 33.19 79.64 84.06
CA LYS A 307 32.27 80.70 84.48
C LYS A 307 31.89 80.59 85.95
N GLU A 308 31.58 79.39 86.44
CA GLU A 308 31.33 79.16 87.88
C GLU A 308 32.55 79.56 88.73
N ARG A 309 33.77 79.19 88.31
CA ARG A 309 35.03 79.54 89.00
C ARG A 309 35.29 81.05 89.01
N ILE A 310 35.03 81.73 87.89
CA ILE A 310 35.13 83.19 87.78
C ILE A 310 34.12 83.83 88.71
N GLN A 311 32.88 83.34 88.76
CA GLN A 311 31.84 83.83 89.66
C GLN A 311 32.21 83.63 91.14
N GLU A 312 32.80 82.49 91.50
CA GLU A 312 33.32 82.22 92.85
C GLU A 312 34.48 83.17 93.21
N LEU A 313 35.41 83.38 92.28
CA LEU A 313 36.54 84.30 92.47
C LEU A 313 36.07 85.75 92.62
N GLU A 314 35.15 86.22 91.77
CA GLU A 314 34.53 87.54 91.88
C GLU A 314 33.79 87.70 93.22
N ASN A 315 33.05 86.68 93.67
CA ASN A 315 32.39 86.68 94.97
C ASN A 315 33.37 86.63 96.17
N SER A 316 34.60 86.17 95.95
CA SER A 316 35.67 86.14 96.97
C SER A 316 36.46 87.44 97.02
N LEU A 317 36.70 88.09 95.88
CA LEU A 317 37.34 89.41 95.78
C LEU A 317 36.40 90.54 96.20
N GLY A 318 35.10 90.43 95.91
CA GLY A 318 34.09 91.38 96.38
C GLY A 318 33.84 91.36 97.89
N ARG A 319 34.38 90.38 98.63
CA ARG A 319 34.33 90.31 100.09
C ARG A 319 35.57 90.89 100.79
N GLN A 320 36.57 91.33 100.03
CA GLN A 320 37.81 91.95 100.55
C GLN A 320 37.91 93.46 100.30
N LEU A 321 36.81 94.09 99.88
CA LEU A 321 36.62 95.55 99.83
C LEU A 321 35.36 95.92 100.61
#